data_AF-A0A925JSK7-F1
#
_entry.id   AF-A0A925JSK7-F1
#
_cell.length_a   1.000
_cell.length_b   1.000
_cell.length_c   1.000
_cell.angle_alpha   90.00
_cell.angle_beta   90.00
_cell.angle_gamma   90.00
#
_symmetry.space_group_name_H-M   'P 1'
#
loop_
_entity.id
_entity.type
_entity.pdbx_description
1 polymer ?
#
loop_
_entity_poly.entity_id
_entity_poly.type
_entity_poly.pdbx_seq_one_letter_code
_entity_poly.pdbx_strand_id
1 'polypeptide(L)'
;MTIRAEHLHTYFLLPFSIDKEAVLEDHPEFWKAGRSWLDGLDDWLAGAVHRGYRSVFDHLGAWKRHAYTDFTLDSRAYQDMAYFHRFVRRIFFDAIEPRAQAGEKESLLRAYILPIPEGRTLELESEDAHGGRAKVNVTSLQLFLFANGIGILSVAVEERDIPISQVLWINEMLRRLYPTSGRQVREGRVPCRITLTITSGARSTVLSSEDFRRGELIAFAPPLSAVIRSFLYFLDYSRQEFEPVLDERAVVYSYVALDAQTLPLNFRDSEEYQVLLSRLV
;
A
#
# COMPACT_ATOMS: atom_id res chain seq x y z
N MET A 1 1.48 24.50 24.17
CA MET A 1 2.22 23.23 24.23
C MET A 1 1.83 22.44 23.00
N THR A 2 2.78 21.95 22.21
CA THR A 2 2.48 21.21 20.97
C THR A 2 2.36 19.72 21.31
N ILE A 3 1.20 19.12 21.08
CA ILE A 3 0.99 17.68 21.27
C ILE A 3 1.93 16.91 20.34
N ARG A 4 2.59 15.88 20.88
CA ARG A 4 3.50 15.01 20.14
C ARG A 4 2.98 13.58 20.10
N ALA A 5 3.30 12.89 19.01
CA ALA A 5 3.15 11.45 18.91
C ALA A 5 4.50 10.80 19.22
N GLU A 6 4.53 9.90 20.21
CA GLU A 6 5.69 9.03 20.47
C GLU A 6 5.90 8.06 19.30
N HIS A 7 4.80 7.57 18.74
CA HIS A 7 4.81 6.62 17.64
C HIS A 7 3.60 6.80 16.72
N LEU A 8 3.85 6.79 15.42
CA LEU A 8 2.88 6.71 14.34
C LEU A 8 3.15 5.41 13.57
N HIS A 9 2.11 4.63 13.34
CA HIS A 9 2.12 3.55 12.36
C HIS A 9 0.85 3.64 11.51
N THR A 10 1.01 3.97 10.23
CA THR A 10 -0.11 4.10 9.30
C THR A 10 0.00 3.11 8.15
N TYR A 11 -1.11 2.45 7.84
CA TYR A 11 -1.30 1.63 6.65
C TYR A 11 -2.15 2.40 5.64
N PHE A 12 -1.59 2.65 4.47
CA PHE A 12 -2.33 3.16 3.31
C PHE A 12 -2.77 1.97 2.47
N LEU A 13 -4.08 1.74 2.44
CA LEU A 13 -4.70 0.64 1.70
C LEU A 13 -5.29 1.16 0.40
N LEU A 14 -4.69 0.77 -0.70
CA LEU A 14 -5.14 1.08 -2.05
C LEU A 14 -5.88 -0.12 -2.63
N PRO A 15 -7.22 -0.08 -2.68
CA PRO A 15 -7.97 -1.06 -3.44
C PRO A 15 -7.92 -0.72 -4.94
N PHE A 16 -7.77 -1.75 -5.76
CA PHE A 16 -7.78 -1.66 -7.21
C PHE A 16 -8.47 -2.88 -7.82
N SER A 17 -8.89 -2.77 -9.07
CA SER A 17 -9.50 -3.83 -9.85
C SER A 17 -8.60 -4.14 -11.02
N ILE A 18 -8.29 -5.42 -11.21
CA ILE A 18 -7.54 -5.93 -12.35
C ILE A 18 -8.54 -6.30 -13.44
N ASP A 19 -8.34 -5.77 -14.65
CA ASP A 19 -9.01 -6.27 -15.83
C ASP A 19 -8.36 -7.60 -16.23
N LYS A 20 -9.00 -8.70 -15.83
CA LYS A 20 -8.51 -10.05 -16.11
C LYS A 20 -8.49 -10.35 -17.60
N GLU A 21 -9.42 -9.80 -18.38
CA GLU A 21 -9.45 -10.07 -19.82
C GLU A 21 -8.25 -9.41 -20.49
N ALA A 22 -7.98 -8.14 -20.17
CA ALA A 22 -6.80 -7.42 -20.64
C ALA A 22 -5.50 -8.12 -20.23
N VAL A 23 -5.37 -8.53 -18.95
CA VAL A 23 -4.16 -9.22 -18.47
C VAL A 23 -3.97 -10.57 -19.16
N LEU A 24 -5.04 -11.34 -19.38
CA LEU A 24 -4.95 -12.64 -20.05
C LEU A 24 -4.58 -12.52 -21.53
N GLU A 25 -5.04 -11.45 -22.20
CA GLU A 25 -4.65 -11.13 -23.58
C GLU A 25 -3.18 -10.67 -23.66
N ASP A 26 -2.75 -9.88 -22.69
CA ASP A 26 -1.45 -9.20 -22.72
C ASP A 26 -0.30 -10.07 -22.20
N HIS A 27 -0.60 -11.02 -21.31
CA HIS A 27 0.39 -11.90 -20.67
C HIS A 27 -0.01 -13.39 -20.75
N PRO A 28 -0.30 -13.93 -21.94
CA PRO A 28 -0.81 -15.29 -22.11
C PRO A 28 0.18 -16.38 -21.65
N GLU A 29 1.46 -16.06 -21.52
CA GLU A 29 2.51 -16.98 -21.12
C GLU A 29 2.36 -17.52 -19.67
N PHE A 30 1.72 -16.77 -18.78
CA PHE A 30 1.53 -17.15 -17.38
C PHE A 30 0.26 -18.01 -17.17
N TRP A 31 -0.74 -17.86 -18.05
CA TRP A 31 -2.00 -18.60 -18.01
C TRP A 31 -2.13 -19.58 -19.19
N LYS A 32 -1.39 -20.69 -19.10
CA LYS A 32 -1.55 -21.82 -20.02
C LYS A 32 -2.93 -22.48 -19.86
N ALA A 33 -3.43 -23.07 -20.95
CA ALA A 33 -4.75 -23.69 -21.01
C ALA A 33 -5.06 -24.58 -19.80
N GLY A 34 -6.13 -24.25 -19.08
CA GLY A 34 -6.64 -25.02 -17.94
C GLY A 34 -6.19 -24.54 -16.55
N ARG A 35 -5.33 -23.50 -16.44
CA ARG A 35 -5.01 -22.85 -15.16
C ARG A 35 -6.11 -21.90 -14.72
N SER A 36 -6.42 -21.85 -13.42
CA SER A 36 -7.29 -20.80 -12.89
C SER A 36 -6.57 -19.45 -12.85
N TRP A 37 -7.33 -18.38 -12.65
CA TRP A 37 -6.78 -17.02 -12.49
C TRP A 37 -5.68 -16.99 -11.41
N LEU A 38 -5.94 -17.61 -10.25
CA LEU A 38 -5.02 -17.58 -9.12
C LEU A 38 -3.75 -18.40 -9.32
N ASP A 39 -3.81 -19.45 -10.17
CA ASP A 39 -2.65 -20.31 -10.44
C ASP A 39 -1.57 -19.59 -11.24
N GLY A 40 -1.95 -18.63 -12.10
CA GLY A 40 -0.99 -17.84 -12.86
C GLY A 40 -0.42 -16.64 -12.10
N LEU A 41 -1.03 -16.22 -10.99
CA LEU A 41 -0.59 -15.04 -10.24
C LEU A 41 0.84 -15.19 -9.70
N ASP A 42 1.19 -16.35 -9.13
CA ASP A 42 2.52 -16.55 -8.55
C ASP A 42 3.62 -16.43 -9.62
N ASP A 43 3.40 -17.01 -10.81
CA ASP A 43 4.34 -16.92 -11.93
C ASP A 43 4.38 -15.50 -12.51
N TRP A 44 3.22 -14.85 -12.63
CA TRP A 44 3.09 -13.48 -13.15
C TRP A 44 3.78 -12.45 -12.26
N LEU A 45 3.53 -12.46 -10.95
CA LEU A 45 4.16 -11.54 -10.02
C LEU A 45 5.67 -11.79 -9.86
N ALA A 46 6.14 -13.00 -10.15
CA ALA A 46 7.56 -13.34 -10.14
C ALA A 46 8.30 -12.89 -11.41
N GLY A 47 7.61 -12.85 -12.56
CA GLY A 47 8.24 -12.70 -13.88
C GLY A 47 7.89 -11.42 -14.64
N ALA A 48 6.69 -10.88 -14.48
CA ALA A 48 6.23 -9.71 -15.23
C ALA A 48 6.78 -8.42 -14.64
N VAL A 49 7.50 -7.67 -15.49
CA VAL A 49 8.04 -6.37 -15.14
C VAL A 49 7.90 -5.42 -16.31
N HIS A 50 7.01 -4.45 -16.17
CA HIS A 50 6.87 -3.36 -17.14
C HIS A 50 8.10 -2.47 -17.11
N ARG A 51 8.61 -2.15 -18.31
CA ARG A 51 9.88 -1.40 -18.46
C ARG A 51 9.86 -0.05 -17.76
N GLY A 52 8.69 0.61 -17.72
CA GLY A 52 8.51 1.91 -17.06
C GLY A 52 8.69 1.88 -15.54
N TYR A 53 8.60 0.70 -14.91
CA TYR A 53 8.58 0.55 -13.45
C TYR A 53 9.73 -0.34 -12.93
N ARG A 54 10.68 -0.68 -13.80
CA ARG A 54 11.77 -1.63 -13.53
C ARG A 54 12.67 -1.23 -12.36
N SER A 55 12.83 0.07 -12.07
CA SER A 55 13.70 0.54 -10.98
C SER A 55 13.33 -0.05 -9.61
N VAL A 56 12.03 -0.14 -9.30
CA VAL A 56 11.55 -0.75 -8.04
C VAL A 56 11.89 -2.24 -8.01
N PHE A 57 11.61 -2.96 -9.10
CA PHE A 57 11.93 -4.38 -9.22
C PHE A 57 13.44 -4.65 -9.06
N ASP A 58 14.30 -3.85 -9.71
CA ASP A 58 15.75 -4.06 -9.66
C ASP A 58 16.33 -3.86 -8.24
N HIS A 59 15.67 -3.05 -7.39
CA HIS A 59 16.15 -2.75 -6.03
C HIS A 59 15.45 -3.54 -4.92
N LEU A 60 14.16 -3.87 -5.07
CA LEU A 60 13.35 -4.59 -4.08
C LEU A 60 13.07 -6.06 -4.47
N GLY A 61 13.17 -6.38 -5.76
CA GLY A 61 12.91 -7.72 -6.30
C GLY A 61 11.45 -8.00 -6.63
N ALA A 62 11.13 -9.28 -6.74
CA ALA A 62 9.78 -9.77 -7.03
C ALA A 62 8.88 -9.75 -5.78
N TRP A 63 7.58 -9.58 -5.98
CA TRP A 63 6.57 -9.89 -4.96
C TRP A 63 6.65 -11.38 -4.62
N LYS A 64 6.67 -11.70 -3.32
CA LYS A 64 6.79 -13.06 -2.81
C LYS A 64 5.52 -13.47 -2.11
N ARG A 65 5.01 -14.66 -2.44
CA ARG A 65 3.83 -15.20 -1.77
C ARG A 65 4.09 -15.34 -0.27
N HIS A 66 3.15 -14.84 0.52
CA HIS A 66 3.20 -14.80 1.98
C HIS A 66 1.91 -15.37 2.55
N ALA A 67 1.81 -16.70 2.49
CA ALA A 67 0.68 -17.41 3.06
C ALA A 67 0.79 -17.48 4.59
N TYR A 68 -0.35 -17.39 5.26
CA TYR A 68 -0.47 -17.62 6.69
C TYR A 68 -0.12 -19.07 7.01
N THR A 69 0.98 -19.25 7.75
CA THR A 69 1.54 -20.56 8.12
C THR A 69 1.42 -20.84 9.61
N ASP A 70 1.24 -19.82 10.42
CA ASP A 70 1.14 -19.91 11.87
C ASP A 70 -0.22 -19.38 12.35
N PHE A 71 -0.98 -20.23 13.05
CA PHE A 71 -2.28 -19.92 13.65
C PHE A 71 -2.27 -20.11 15.17
N THR A 72 -1.10 -19.98 15.80
CA THR A 72 -0.98 -19.91 17.27
C THR A 72 -1.71 -18.68 17.82
N LEU A 73 -2.12 -18.71 19.09
CA LEU A 73 -2.85 -17.62 19.75
C LEU A 73 -2.15 -16.24 19.63
N ASP A 74 -0.83 -16.25 19.52
CA ASP A 74 0.02 -15.07 19.42
C ASP A 74 0.32 -14.66 17.97
N SER A 75 -0.14 -15.44 16.97
CA SER A 75 0.11 -15.14 15.57
C SER A 75 -0.84 -14.03 15.08
N ARG A 76 -0.30 -13.16 14.21
CA ARG A 76 -1.09 -12.11 13.53
C ARG A 76 -2.29 -12.72 12.78
N ALA A 77 -2.07 -13.86 12.12
CA ALA A 77 -3.12 -14.60 11.42
C ALA A 77 -4.24 -15.06 12.35
N TYR A 78 -3.92 -15.48 13.58
CA TYR A 78 -4.93 -15.90 14.55
C TYR A 78 -5.72 -14.70 15.05
N GLN A 79 -5.09 -13.59 15.41
CA GLN A 79 -5.81 -12.40 15.89
C GLN A 79 -6.75 -11.83 14.83
N ASP A 80 -6.31 -11.80 13.56
CA ASP A 80 -7.10 -11.29 12.44
C ASP A 80 -8.24 -12.25 12.03
N MET A 81 -8.11 -13.56 12.33
CA MET A 81 -8.99 -14.59 11.76
C MET A 81 -9.66 -15.51 12.80
N ALA A 82 -9.47 -15.28 14.10
CA ALA A 82 -9.95 -16.14 15.20
C ALA A 82 -11.46 -16.41 15.13
N TYR A 83 -12.23 -15.44 14.62
CA TYR A 83 -13.68 -15.50 14.53
C TYR A 83 -14.21 -16.34 13.35
N PHE A 84 -13.37 -16.65 12.37
CA PHE A 84 -13.78 -17.46 11.20
C PHE A 84 -13.61 -18.95 11.46
N HIS A 85 -14.57 -19.77 11.04
CA HIS A 85 -14.43 -21.23 11.06
C HIS A 85 -13.25 -21.66 10.16
N ARG A 86 -12.53 -22.73 10.53
CA ARG A 86 -11.35 -23.25 9.82
C ARG A 86 -11.56 -23.43 8.30
N PHE A 87 -12.75 -23.88 7.92
CA PHE A 87 -13.16 -24.01 6.52
C PHE A 87 -13.17 -22.68 5.76
N VAL A 88 -13.69 -21.61 6.40
CA VAL A 88 -13.72 -20.25 5.85
C VAL A 88 -12.30 -19.70 5.74
N ARG A 89 -11.47 -19.91 6.77
CA ARG A 89 -10.04 -19.53 6.73
C ARG A 89 -9.34 -20.12 5.52
N ARG A 90 -9.52 -21.42 5.26
CA ARG A 90 -8.87 -22.14 4.14
C ARG A 90 -9.39 -21.77 2.74
N ILE A 91 -10.68 -21.42 2.62
CA ILE A 91 -11.26 -21.04 1.31
C ILE A 91 -11.00 -19.58 0.99
N PHE A 92 -11.09 -18.69 1.99
CA PHE A 92 -11.05 -17.25 1.74
C PHE A 92 -9.69 -16.63 1.92
N PHE A 93 -8.78 -17.24 2.69
CA PHE A 93 -7.48 -16.66 3.00
C PHE A 93 -6.35 -17.59 2.57
N ASP A 94 -5.22 -17.00 2.17
CA ASP A 94 -4.04 -17.74 1.75
C ASP A 94 -3.38 -18.42 2.97
N ALA A 95 -3.88 -19.60 3.35
CA ALA A 95 -3.50 -20.32 4.56
C ALA A 95 -2.91 -21.69 4.21
N ILE A 96 -1.70 -21.97 4.69
CA ILE A 96 -1.06 -23.29 4.55
C ILE A 96 -1.40 -24.13 5.77
N GLU A 97 -2.11 -25.25 5.58
CA GLU A 97 -2.36 -26.24 6.63
C GLU A 97 -1.57 -27.54 6.40
N PRO A 98 -0.84 -28.06 7.40
CA PRO A 98 0.02 -29.24 7.25
C PRO A 98 -0.72 -30.58 7.02
N ARG A 99 -2.05 -30.57 6.91
CA ARG A 99 -2.89 -31.77 6.67
C ARG A 99 -3.96 -31.59 5.59
N ALA A 100 -3.76 -30.67 4.65
CA ALA A 100 -4.65 -30.56 3.51
C ALA A 100 -4.47 -31.79 2.58
N GLN A 101 -5.55 -32.52 2.29
CA GLN A 101 -5.53 -33.60 1.29
C GLN A 101 -5.26 -33.01 -0.10
N ALA A 102 -4.40 -33.70 -0.87
CA ALA A 102 -4.12 -33.36 -2.26
C ALA A 102 -5.42 -33.40 -3.07
N GLY A 103 -5.77 -32.28 -3.71
CA GLY A 103 -6.97 -32.16 -4.55
C GLY A 103 -8.07 -31.24 -4.00
N GLU A 104 -7.98 -30.76 -2.75
CA GLU A 104 -8.93 -29.77 -2.22
C GLU A 104 -8.31 -28.36 -2.08
N LYS A 105 -8.82 -27.45 -2.93
CA LYS A 105 -9.06 -26.00 -2.73
C LYS A 105 -8.00 -24.97 -3.15
N GLU A 106 -8.44 -24.14 -4.09
CA GLU A 106 -7.96 -22.79 -4.36
C GLU A 106 -8.45 -21.83 -3.25
N SER A 107 -7.53 -21.07 -2.64
CA SER A 107 -7.90 -19.95 -1.79
C SER A 107 -8.37 -18.79 -2.66
N LEU A 108 -9.51 -18.17 -2.35
CA LEU A 108 -10.04 -17.02 -3.07
C LEU A 108 -9.23 -15.73 -2.88
N LEU A 109 -8.19 -15.76 -2.04
CA LEU A 109 -7.24 -14.67 -1.81
C LEU A 109 -5.82 -15.21 -1.81
N ARG A 110 -4.90 -14.46 -2.41
CA ARG A 110 -3.45 -14.65 -2.31
C ARG A 110 -2.83 -13.43 -1.64
N ALA A 111 -1.94 -13.66 -0.69
CA ALA A 111 -1.21 -12.62 -0.01
C ALA A 111 0.25 -12.64 -0.46
N TYR A 112 0.81 -11.47 -0.70
CA TYR A 112 2.18 -11.28 -1.13
C TYR A 112 2.85 -10.19 -0.30
N ILE A 113 4.16 -10.28 -0.17
CA ILE A 113 5.01 -9.26 0.43
C ILE A 113 6.08 -8.85 -0.57
N LEU A 114 6.44 -7.58 -0.57
CA LEU A 114 7.63 -7.08 -1.24
C LEU A 114 8.68 -6.78 -0.16
N PRO A 115 9.66 -7.68 0.06
CA PRO A 115 10.59 -7.53 1.16
C PRO A 115 11.51 -6.32 0.92
N ILE A 116 11.66 -5.47 1.93
CA ILE A 116 12.70 -4.44 1.94
C ILE A 116 14.02 -5.15 2.28
N PRO A 117 15.06 -5.08 1.42
CA PRO A 117 16.31 -5.79 1.67
C PRO A 117 16.98 -5.35 2.97
N GLU A 118 17.57 -6.30 3.71
CA GLU A 118 18.29 -6.00 4.94
C GLU A 118 19.38 -4.93 4.75
N GLY A 119 19.54 -4.05 5.74
CA GLY A 119 20.50 -2.95 5.69
C GLY A 119 20.12 -1.82 4.72
N ARG A 120 18.92 -1.87 4.12
CA ARG A 120 18.36 -0.77 3.33
C ARG A 120 17.14 -0.17 4.00
N THR A 121 16.97 1.13 3.79
CA THR A 121 15.78 1.88 4.23
C THR A 121 15.02 2.33 3.02
N LEU A 122 13.73 2.02 2.96
CA LEU A 122 12.82 2.52 1.95
C LEU A 122 12.03 3.70 2.53
N GLU A 123 12.07 4.84 1.85
CA GLU A 123 11.51 6.10 2.35
C GLU A 123 10.54 6.67 1.33
N LEU A 124 9.38 7.13 1.81
CA LEU A 124 8.39 7.86 1.04
C LEU A 124 8.43 9.33 1.47
N GLU A 125 8.75 10.21 0.54
CA GLU A 125 8.73 11.66 0.76
C GLU A 125 7.59 12.29 -0.03
N SER A 126 6.89 13.24 0.58
CA SER A 126 5.85 14.03 -0.06
C SER A 126 6.00 15.50 0.28
N GLU A 127 5.60 16.35 -0.67
CA GLU A 127 5.58 17.80 -0.54
C GLU A 127 4.26 18.35 -1.11
N ASP A 128 3.74 19.42 -0.51
CA ASP A 128 2.61 20.21 -1.02
C ASP A 128 3.06 21.58 -1.56
N ALA A 129 2.17 22.28 -2.29
CA ALA A 129 2.50 23.57 -2.91
C ALA A 129 2.77 24.72 -1.92
N HIS A 130 2.50 24.53 -0.63
CA HIS A 130 2.72 25.51 0.43
C HIS A 130 3.98 25.22 1.25
N GLY A 131 4.79 24.23 0.83
CA GLY A 131 6.04 23.86 1.48
C GLY A 131 5.88 22.89 2.65
N GLY A 132 4.67 22.38 2.89
CA GLY A 132 4.47 21.23 3.78
C GLY A 132 5.20 20.02 3.21
N ARG A 133 5.96 19.32 4.06
CA ARG A 133 6.72 18.14 3.65
C ARG A 133 6.80 17.12 4.78
N ALA A 134 6.77 15.84 4.41
CA ALA A 134 7.13 14.76 5.31
C ALA A 134 7.89 13.68 4.54
N LYS A 135 8.86 13.09 5.23
CA LYS A 135 9.61 11.92 4.80
C LYS A 135 9.36 10.84 5.83
N VAL A 136 8.85 9.69 5.40
CA VAL A 136 8.46 8.61 6.29
C VAL A 136 9.12 7.29 5.87
N ASN A 137 9.46 6.46 6.85
CA ASN A 137 10.00 5.13 6.59
C ASN A 137 8.87 4.18 6.19
N VAL A 138 9.01 3.51 5.04
CA VAL A 138 8.14 2.40 4.65
C VAL A 138 8.62 1.15 5.38
N THR A 139 7.75 0.55 6.19
CA THR A 139 8.08 -0.61 7.05
C THR A 139 7.52 -1.92 6.53
N SER A 140 6.44 -1.87 5.75
CA SER A 140 5.83 -3.06 5.17
C SER A 140 5.14 -2.74 3.84
N LEU A 141 5.32 -3.63 2.88
CA LEU A 141 4.64 -3.64 1.59
C LEU A 141 3.93 -4.98 1.44
N GLN A 142 2.61 -4.95 1.39
CA GLN A 142 1.78 -6.14 1.24
C GLN A 142 0.83 -5.97 0.06
N LEU A 143 0.50 -7.08 -0.57
CA LEU A 143 -0.43 -7.11 -1.68
C LEU A 143 -1.39 -8.28 -1.49
N PHE A 144 -2.68 -8.00 -1.55
CA PHE A 144 -3.74 -9.01 -1.45
C PHE A 144 -4.46 -9.07 -2.79
N LEU A 145 -4.50 -10.24 -3.44
CA LEU A 145 -5.17 -10.43 -4.72
C LEU A 145 -6.29 -11.45 -4.56
N PHE A 146 -7.50 -11.06 -4.96
CA PHE A 146 -8.70 -11.87 -4.86
C PHE A 146 -8.99 -12.57 -6.20
N ALA A 147 -9.66 -13.73 -6.13
CA ALA A 147 -10.01 -14.54 -7.30
C ALA A 147 -10.89 -13.79 -8.33
N ASN A 148 -11.65 -12.80 -7.87
CA ASN A 148 -12.51 -11.99 -8.71
C ASN A 148 -11.75 -10.90 -9.49
N GLY A 149 -10.46 -10.67 -9.21
CA GLY A 149 -9.65 -9.61 -9.84
C GLY A 149 -9.49 -8.36 -8.97
N ILE A 150 -10.09 -8.31 -7.78
CA ILE A 150 -9.83 -7.20 -6.84
C ILE A 150 -8.46 -7.37 -6.20
N GLY A 151 -7.76 -6.27 -6.01
CA GLY A 151 -6.48 -6.19 -5.32
C GLY A 151 -6.48 -5.14 -4.21
N ILE A 152 -5.67 -5.34 -3.18
CA ILE A 152 -5.36 -4.32 -2.16
C ILE A 152 -3.85 -4.22 -2.03
N LEU A 153 -3.28 -3.08 -2.42
CA LEU A 153 -1.90 -2.72 -2.10
C LEU A 153 -1.88 -2.03 -0.74
N SER A 154 -1.12 -2.56 0.21
CA SER A 154 -0.89 -1.97 1.52
C SER A 154 0.53 -1.44 1.62
N VAL A 155 0.65 -0.14 1.89
CA VAL A 155 1.92 0.53 2.19
C VAL A 155 1.88 1.00 3.63
N ALA A 156 2.67 0.34 4.48
CA ALA A 156 2.79 0.72 5.89
C ALA A 156 3.98 1.65 6.08
N VAL A 157 3.77 2.70 6.87
CA VAL A 157 4.81 3.65 7.26
C VAL A 157 4.85 3.80 8.78
N GLU A 158 6.05 4.03 9.31
CA GLU A 158 6.25 4.33 10.73
C GLU A 158 7.10 5.58 10.93
N GLU A 159 6.75 6.37 11.94
CA GLU A 159 7.53 7.51 12.42
C GLU A 159 7.45 7.63 13.94
N ARG A 160 8.45 8.29 14.54
CA ARG A 160 8.56 8.45 16.00
C ARG A 160 8.88 9.87 16.37
N ASP A 161 8.41 10.28 17.54
CA ASP A 161 8.67 11.59 18.13
C ASP A 161 8.42 12.75 17.14
N ILE A 162 7.21 12.81 16.60
CA ILE A 162 6.79 13.86 15.66
C ILE A 162 5.62 14.69 16.21
N PRO A 163 5.51 15.98 15.84
CA PRO A 163 4.35 16.78 16.18
C PRO A 163 3.06 16.17 15.64
N ILE A 164 1.95 16.28 16.37
CA ILE A 164 0.66 15.74 15.92
C ILE A 164 0.18 16.37 14.60
N SER A 165 0.54 17.63 14.34
CA SER A 165 0.26 18.28 13.06
C SER A 165 0.91 17.58 11.89
N GLN A 166 2.11 17.01 12.08
CA GLN A 166 2.83 16.25 11.07
C GLN A 166 2.20 14.87 10.86
N VAL A 167 1.71 14.22 11.93
CA VAL A 167 0.91 12.98 11.82
C VAL A 167 -0.32 13.20 10.93
N LEU A 168 -1.09 14.25 11.23
CA LEU A 168 -2.29 14.58 10.45
C LEU A 168 -1.95 14.92 8.99
N TRP A 169 -0.86 15.66 8.78
CA TRP A 169 -0.37 15.98 7.43
C TRP A 169 0.05 14.71 6.67
N ILE A 170 0.78 13.79 7.30
CA ILE A 170 1.18 12.50 6.71
C ILE A 170 -0.05 11.71 6.28
N ASN A 171 -1.03 11.52 7.18
CA ASN A 171 -2.23 10.76 6.87
C ASN A 171 -3.06 11.42 5.75
N GLU A 172 -3.19 12.74 5.75
CA GLU A 172 -3.99 13.45 4.74
C GLU A 172 -3.29 13.54 3.37
N MET A 173 -1.97 13.71 3.33
CA MET A 173 -1.24 13.88 2.07
C MET A 173 -0.87 12.55 1.43
N LEU A 174 -0.35 11.59 2.20
CA LEU A 174 0.07 10.30 1.64
C LEU A 174 -1.10 9.38 1.27
N ARG A 175 -2.31 9.63 1.79
CA ARG A 175 -3.51 8.92 1.30
C ARG A 175 -3.90 9.32 -0.11
N ARG A 176 -3.41 10.44 -0.66
CA ARG A 176 -3.81 10.95 -1.98
C ARG A 176 -3.05 10.24 -3.08
N LEU A 177 -3.80 9.63 -4.01
CA LEU A 177 -3.25 8.83 -5.10
C LEU A 177 -2.94 9.66 -6.33
N TYR A 178 -3.73 10.72 -6.55
CA TYR A 178 -3.61 11.66 -7.66
C TYR A 178 -4.46 12.92 -7.40
N PRO A 179 -4.16 14.06 -8.05
CA PRO A 179 -5.03 15.23 -8.04
C PRO A 179 -6.24 15.01 -8.95
N THR A 180 -7.43 15.42 -8.52
CA THR A 180 -8.62 15.48 -9.40
C THR A 180 -8.72 16.82 -10.13
N SER A 181 -8.00 17.84 -9.68
CA SER A 181 -7.87 19.11 -10.39
C SER A 181 -6.56 19.82 -10.07
N GLY A 182 -6.06 20.63 -11.02
CA GLY A 182 -4.90 21.50 -10.76
C GLY A 182 -5.13 22.55 -9.67
N ARG A 183 -6.40 22.83 -9.31
CA ARG A 183 -6.73 23.70 -8.17
C ARG A 183 -6.32 23.07 -6.84
N GLN A 184 -6.54 21.77 -6.66
CA GLN A 184 -6.14 21.07 -5.43
C GLN A 184 -4.64 21.15 -5.20
N VAL A 185 -3.84 21.01 -6.27
CA VAL A 185 -2.38 21.13 -6.20
C VAL A 185 -2.00 22.53 -5.76
N ARG A 186 -2.52 23.58 -6.42
CA ARG A 186 -2.21 24.99 -6.07
C ARG A 186 -2.64 25.38 -4.65
N GLU A 187 -3.72 24.80 -4.14
CA GLU A 187 -4.22 25.06 -2.78
C GLU A 187 -3.55 24.15 -1.73
N GLY A 188 -2.57 23.32 -2.09
CA GLY A 188 -1.86 22.42 -1.16
C GLY A 188 -2.79 21.37 -0.52
N ARG A 189 -3.87 20.98 -1.21
CA ARG A 189 -4.84 19.97 -0.74
C ARG A 189 -4.47 18.54 -1.11
N VAL A 190 -3.45 18.39 -1.95
CA VAL A 190 -2.87 17.14 -2.40
C VAL A 190 -1.36 17.36 -2.56
N PRO A 191 -0.56 16.28 -2.54
CA PRO A 191 0.85 16.37 -2.87
C PRO A 191 1.06 17.03 -4.24
N CYS A 192 2.05 17.91 -4.34
CA CYS A 192 2.60 18.35 -5.63
C CYS A 192 3.73 17.42 -6.08
N ARG A 193 4.45 16.81 -5.13
CA ARG A 193 5.51 15.83 -5.39
C ARG A 193 5.43 14.66 -4.44
N ILE A 194 5.69 13.47 -4.95
CA ILE A 194 5.87 12.25 -4.16
C ILE A 194 7.11 11.52 -4.68
N THR A 195 7.97 11.06 -3.79
CA THR A 195 9.23 10.40 -4.16
C THR A 195 9.45 9.17 -3.30
N LEU A 196 9.71 8.04 -3.94
CA LEU A 196 10.12 6.79 -3.32
C LEU A 196 11.63 6.65 -3.46
N THR A 197 12.33 6.53 -2.33
CA THR A 197 13.79 6.48 -2.29
C THR A 197 14.24 5.26 -1.51
N ILE A 198 15.27 4.58 -2.00
CA ILE A 198 15.97 3.55 -1.23
C ILE A 198 17.35 4.05 -0.83
N THR A 199 17.68 3.87 0.45
CA THR A 199 18.98 4.24 1.01
C THR A 199 19.73 2.98 1.45
N SER A 200 20.99 2.87 1.04
CA SER A 200 21.91 1.79 1.39
C SER A 200 23.22 2.41 1.86
N GLY A 201 23.43 2.46 3.18
CA GLY A 201 24.55 3.19 3.77
C GLY A 201 24.51 4.68 3.40
N ALA A 202 25.58 5.19 2.79
CA ALA A 202 25.66 6.59 2.35
C ALA A 202 25.01 6.88 0.98
N ARG A 203 24.60 5.84 0.24
CA ARG A 203 24.02 6.01 -1.10
C ARG A 203 22.50 6.01 -1.02
N SER A 204 21.90 7.08 -1.52
CA SER A 204 20.46 7.21 -1.72
C SER A 204 20.14 7.13 -3.22
N THR A 205 19.07 6.43 -3.59
CA THR A 205 18.64 6.26 -4.99
C THR A 205 17.13 6.40 -5.09
N VAL A 206 16.67 7.31 -5.95
CA VAL A 206 15.25 7.50 -6.23
C VAL A 206 14.77 6.34 -7.10
N LEU A 207 13.80 5.58 -6.59
CA LEU A 207 13.20 4.45 -7.29
C LEU A 207 12.07 4.90 -8.22
N SER A 208 11.23 5.81 -7.72
CA SER A 208 10.12 6.40 -8.47
C SER A 208 9.83 7.79 -7.93
N SER A 209 9.38 8.69 -8.81
CA SER A 209 8.95 10.02 -8.41
C SER A 209 7.77 10.44 -9.28
N GLU A 210 6.84 11.15 -8.65
CA GLU A 210 5.71 11.78 -9.31
C GLU A 210 5.76 13.28 -9.03
N ASP A 211 5.51 14.08 -10.06
CA ASP A 211 5.43 15.53 -9.97
C ASP A 211 4.15 15.97 -10.66
N PHE A 212 3.13 16.27 -9.85
CA PHE A 212 1.77 16.57 -10.28
C PHE A 212 1.62 17.98 -10.87
N ARG A 213 2.54 18.39 -11.75
CA ARG A 213 2.51 19.71 -12.42
C ARG A 213 1.29 19.89 -13.30
N ARG A 214 0.78 18.79 -13.87
CA ARG A 214 -0.36 18.77 -14.77
C ARG A 214 -1.19 17.53 -14.44
N GLY A 215 -2.37 17.70 -13.84
CA GLY A 215 -3.32 16.62 -13.59
C GLY A 215 -3.99 16.11 -14.88
N GLU A 216 -3.19 15.89 -15.92
CA GLU A 216 -3.67 15.45 -17.24
C GLU A 216 -4.04 13.97 -17.17
N LEU A 217 -5.22 13.62 -17.65
CA LEU A 217 -5.69 12.23 -17.72
C LEU A 217 -4.78 11.41 -18.63
N ILE A 218 -4.56 10.15 -18.27
CA ILE A 218 -3.82 9.17 -19.08
C ILE A 218 -4.86 8.25 -19.72
N ALA A 219 -5.04 8.32 -21.05
CA ALA A 219 -5.99 7.45 -21.77
C ALA A 219 -7.41 7.41 -21.13
N PHE A 220 -7.92 8.58 -20.74
CA PHE A 220 -9.19 8.78 -20.00
C PHE A 220 -9.22 8.27 -18.55
N ALA A 221 -8.13 7.69 -18.05
CA ALA A 221 -7.95 7.29 -16.66
C ALA A 221 -7.30 8.42 -15.83
N PRO A 222 -7.54 8.46 -14.49
CA PRO A 222 -6.89 9.42 -13.61
C PRO A 222 -5.35 9.32 -13.64
N PRO A 223 -4.60 10.42 -13.38
CA PRO A 223 -3.14 10.41 -13.38
C PRO A 223 -2.58 9.75 -12.10
N LEU A 224 -2.78 8.44 -11.96
CA LEU A 224 -2.33 7.67 -10.80
C LEU A 224 -0.82 7.85 -10.58
N SER A 225 -0.43 8.12 -9.33
CA SER A 225 0.97 8.35 -8.96
C SER A 225 1.91 7.29 -9.54
N ALA A 226 3.00 7.72 -10.18
CA ALA A 226 4.08 6.85 -10.61
C ALA A 226 4.66 6.02 -9.47
N VAL A 227 4.60 6.47 -8.22
CA VAL A 227 5.03 5.69 -7.05
C VAL A 227 4.13 4.48 -6.85
N ILE A 228 2.80 4.67 -6.88
CA ILE A 228 1.83 3.58 -6.78
C ILE A 228 1.98 2.60 -7.94
N ARG A 229 2.01 3.12 -9.17
CA ARG A 229 2.21 2.30 -10.38
C ARG A 229 3.52 1.50 -10.31
N SER A 230 4.56 2.07 -9.70
CA SER A 230 5.84 1.38 -9.55
C SER A 230 5.83 0.21 -8.56
N PHE A 231 4.92 0.20 -7.57
CA PHE A 231 4.72 -0.98 -6.72
C PHE A 231 3.92 -2.09 -7.44
N LEU A 232 3.07 -1.71 -8.38
CA LEU A 232 2.31 -2.60 -9.25
C LEU A 232 3.02 -2.81 -10.59
N TYR A 233 4.36 -2.95 -10.58
CA TYR A 233 5.17 -3.01 -11.81
C TYR A 233 4.82 -4.15 -12.76
N PHE A 234 4.06 -5.15 -12.31
CA PHE A 234 3.57 -6.28 -13.11
C PHE A 234 2.32 -5.93 -13.93
N LEU A 235 1.70 -4.76 -13.67
CA LEU A 235 0.51 -4.24 -14.34
C LEU A 235 0.82 -3.00 -15.21
N ASP A 236 0.19 -2.91 -16.39
CA ASP A 236 0.27 -1.76 -17.30
C ASP A 236 -0.97 -0.87 -17.18
N TYR A 237 -0.81 0.23 -16.46
CA TYR A 237 -1.86 1.24 -16.34
C TYR A 237 -2.23 1.90 -17.68
N SER A 238 -1.29 1.99 -18.62
CA SER A 238 -1.55 2.63 -19.94
C SER A 238 -2.38 1.75 -20.87
N ARG A 239 -2.40 0.44 -20.60
CA ARG A 239 -3.22 -0.55 -21.30
C ARG A 239 -4.50 -0.91 -20.56
N GLN A 240 -4.81 -0.18 -19.48
CA GLN A 240 -5.99 -0.39 -18.64
C GLN A 240 -6.04 -1.78 -18.00
N GLU A 241 -4.88 -2.40 -17.73
CA GLU A 241 -4.83 -3.70 -17.03
C GLU A 241 -5.35 -3.60 -15.59
N PHE A 242 -5.43 -2.39 -15.03
CA PHE A 242 -6.05 -2.14 -13.73
C PHE A 242 -6.55 -0.70 -13.56
N GLU A 243 -7.47 -0.53 -12.62
CA GLU A 243 -8.00 0.76 -12.19
C GLU A 243 -8.16 0.82 -10.65
N PRO A 244 -8.04 2.00 -10.02
CA PRO A 244 -8.35 2.16 -8.59
C PRO A 244 -9.86 2.00 -8.32
N VAL A 245 -10.23 1.28 -7.26
CA VAL A 245 -11.65 1.01 -6.91
C VAL A 245 -12.27 2.17 -6.09
N LEU A 246 -11.44 2.90 -5.36
CA LEU A 246 -11.84 4.12 -4.63
C LEU A 246 -11.28 5.34 -5.32
N ASP A 247 -12.08 6.40 -5.43
CA ASP A 247 -11.65 7.66 -6.06
C ASP A 247 -10.63 8.40 -5.17
N GLU A 248 -9.59 8.89 -5.85
CA GLU A 248 -8.46 9.74 -5.46
C GLU A 248 -7.69 9.42 -4.16
N ARG A 249 -8.13 8.48 -3.32
CA ARG A 249 -7.56 8.22 -1.98
C ARG A 249 -7.46 6.74 -1.63
N ALA A 250 -6.37 6.40 -0.95
CA ALA A 250 -6.26 5.20 -0.15
C ALA A 250 -7.13 5.29 1.11
N VAL A 251 -7.57 4.14 1.61
CA VAL A 251 -8.10 4.00 2.97
C VAL A 251 -6.94 4.08 3.95
N VAL A 252 -7.11 4.86 5.01
CA VAL A 252 -6.09 5.06 6.04
C VAL A 252 -6.45 4.22 7.25
N TYR A 253 -5.49 3.44 7.74
CA TYR A 253 -5.61 2.76 9.02
C TYR A 253 -4.39 3.09 9.88
N SER A 254 -4.59 3.92 10.90
CA SER A 254 -3.51 4.56 11.65
C SER A 254 -3.58 4.23 13.14
N TYR A 255 -2.43 3.88 13.71
CA TYR A 255 -2.20 3.73 15.13
C TYR A 255 -1.27 4.84 15.60
N VAL A 256 -1.69 5.59 16.61
CA VAL A 256 -0.92 6.71 17.16
C VAL A 256 -0.82 6.57 18.67
N ALA A 257 0.40 6.57 19.19
CA ALA A 257 0.69 6.72 20.61
C ALA A 257 1.07 8.18 20.88
N LEU A 258 0.34 8.85 21.77
CA LEU A 258 0.58 10.25 22.13
C LEU A 258 1.51 10.34 23.35
N ASP A 259 2.41 11.32 23.34
CA ASP A 259 3.27 11.61 24.49
C ASP A 259 2.45 12.25 25.60
N ALA A 260 2.26 11.49 26.68
CA ALA A 260 1.47 11.91 27.85
C ALA A 260 1.96 13.22 28.48
N GLN A 261 3.25 13.55 28.37
CA GLN A 261 3.82 14.78 28.94
C GLN A 261 3.41 16.02 28.13
N THR A 262 3.00 15.84 26.88
CA THR A 262 2.59 16.94 25.99
C THR A 262 1.08 17.18 25.99
N LEU A 263 0.31 16.33 26.66
CA LEU A 263 -1.14 16.39 26.68
C LEU A 263 -1.65 17.41 27.71
N PRO A 264 -2.69 18.20 27.35
CA PRO A 264 -3.44 18.98 28.32
C PRO A 264 -4.04 18.10 29.44
N LEU A 265 -4.30 18.70 30.59
CA LEU A 265 -5.04 18.04 31.65
C LEU A 265 -6.45 17.64 31.14
N ASN A 266 -6.90 16.42 31.44
CA ASN A 266 -8.19 15.88 30.98
C ASN A 266 -8.36 15.85 29.44
N PHE A 267 -7.27 15.74 28.67
CA PHE A 267 -7.30 15.75 27.20
C PHE A 267 -8.31 14.77 26.60
N ARG A 268 -8.47 13.57 27.17
CA ARG A 268 -9.40 12.55 26.65
C ARG A 268 -10.86 13.02 26.56
N ASP A 269 -11.27 13.93 27.44
CA ASP A 269 -12.64 14.45 27.50
C ASP A 269 -12.77 15.80 26.79
N SER A 270 -11.70 16.28 26.14
CA SER A 270 -11.65 17.60 25.51
C SER A 270 -12.11 17.59 24.04
N GLU A 271 -12.49 18.76 23.54
CA GLU A 271 -12.86 18.95 22.13
C GLU A 271 -11.67 18.66 21.20
N GLU A 272 -10.46 19.02 21.62
CA GLU A 272 -9.22 18.78 20.87
C GLU A 272 -8.97 17.30 20.62
N TYR A 273 -9.30 16.43 21.58
CA TYR A 273 -9.21 14.98 21.39
C TYR A 273 -10.25 14.47 20.37
N GLN A 274 -11.48 15.00 20.39
CA GLN A 274 -12.50 14.65 19.39
C GLN A 274 -12.10 15.09 17.98
N VAL A 275 -11.57 16.32 17.86
CA VAL A 275 -11.03 16.83 16.58
C VAL A 275 -9.88 15.96 16.11
N LEU A 276 -8.96 15.57 17.00
CA LEU A 276 -7.85 14.69 16.67
C LEU A 276 -8.36 13.34 16.14
N LEU A 277 -9.28 12.68 16.85
CA LEU A 277 -9.85 11.41 16.41
C LEU A 277 -10.53 11.51 15.04
N SER A 278 -11.28 12.59 14.79
CA SER A 278 -11.97 12.78 13.50
C SER A 278 -11.03 12.93 12.31
N ARG A 279 -9.76 13.29 12.54
CA ARG A 279 -8.74 13.55 11.50
C ARG A 279 -7.70 12.44 11.36
N LEU A 280 -7.67 11.49 12.29
CA LEU A 280 -6.80 10.32 12.22
C LEU A 280 -7.37 9.20 11.34
N VAL A 281 -8.68 9.24 11.04
CA VAL A 281 -9.43 8.24 10.26
C VAL A 281 -9.61 8.66 8.80
#